data_AF-A0AAE2HZA9-F1
#
_entry.id   AF-A0AAE2HZA9-F1
#
_cell.length_a   1.000
_cell.length_b   1.000
_cell.length_c   1.000
_cell.angle_alpha   90.00
_cell.angle_beta   90.00
_cell.angle_gamma   90.00
#
_symmetry.space_group_name_H-M   'P 1'
#
loop_
_entity.id
_entity.type
_entity.pdbx_description
1 polymer ?
#
loop_
_entity_poly.entity_id
_entity_poly.type
_entity_poly.pdbx_seq_one_letter_code
_entity_poly.pdbx_strand_id
1 'polypeptide(L)'
;MANPFVKFWNYMMALGNSKIDEHADPKVQIQQAIEDAQRQHQALSQQAAAVIGNQRQLEMRLNRQLEEIEKLQGNARQALTLADQAAAAGDSAKVGEYTNAAEAFAAQLVTAEQNVEDLKVLHDQSLQAAAQAKQAVERNAMALQQKLAERSKLLSQLEQAKMQEQVSASLNQMSELSAPGNTPNLEQVRDKIERRYANALGSAELAKGTVAGRMQEVEAAGVQLAGHARLEQIRASMNGGSLAPGQTAGAQGAPAGQVEQGGAAPAPQTPEQN
;
A
#
# COMPACT_ATOMS: atom_id res chain seq x y z
N MET A 1 -5.16 -18.62 -8.63
CA MET A 1 -3.77 -18.79 -9.13
C MET A 1 -3.21 -17.41 -9.41
N ALA A 2 -2.07 -17.03 -8.81
CA ALA A 2 -1.55 -15.67 -8.93
C ALA A 2 -1.02 -15.39 -10.35
N ASN A 3 -1.58 -14.38 -11.01
CA ASN A 3 -1.24 -14.03 -12.39
C ASN A 3 0.25 -13.64 -12.52
N PRO A 4 1.03 -14.29 -13.40
CA PRO A 4 2.47 -14.01 -13.57
C PRO A 4 2.73 -12.56 -14.04
N PHE A 5 1.74 -11.94 -14.70
CA PHE A 5 1.81 -10.56 -15.16
C PHE A 5 1.80 -9.52 -14.01
N VAL A 6 1.03 -9.77 -12.95
CA VAL A 6 1.00 -8.87 -11.77
C VAL A 6 2.29 -8.99 -10.98
N LYS A 7 2.89 -10.19 -10.92
CA LYS A 7 4.21 -10.39 -10.31
C LYS A 7 5.30 -9.67 -11.08
N PHE A 8 5.28 -9.74 -12.41
CA PHE A 8 6.21 -9.01 -13.26
C PHE A 8 6.05 -7.48 -13.13
N TRP A 9 4.80 -6.98 -13.08
CA TRP A 9 4.53 -5.56 -12.85
C TRP A 9 5.00 -5.09 -11.47
N ASN A 10 4.72 -5.86 -10.42
CA ASN A 10 5.18 -5.54 -9.06
C ASN A 10 6.71 -5.62 -8.95
N TYR A 11 7.36 -6.53 -9.67
CA TYR A 11 8.83 -6.64 -9.70
C TYR A 11 9.47 -5.48 -10.49
N MET A 12 8.86 -5.05 -11.59
CA MET A 12 9.27 -3.84 -12.32
C MET A 12 9.06 -2.56 -11.50
N MET A 13 7.92 -2.41 -10.81
CA MET A 13 7.72 -1.31 -9.87
C MET A 13 8.73 -1.37 -8.73
N ALA A 14 8.99 -2.54 -8.15
CA ALA A 14 9.97 -2.70 -7.08
C ALA A 14 11.41 -2.36 -7.52
N LEU A 15 11.82 -2.74 -8.73
CA LEU A 15 13.14 -2.40 -9.29
C LEU A 15 13.25 -0.91 -9.68
N GLY A 16 12.15 -0.28 -10.10
CA GLY A 16 12.08 1.17 -10.29
C GLY A 16 12.11 1.92 -8.96
N ASN A 17 11.41 1.42 -7.95
CA ASN A 17 11.34 2.02 -6.61
C ASN A 17 12.66 1.88 -5.85
N SER A 18 13.37 0.74 -6.00
CA SER A 18 14.64 0.50 -5.30
C SER A 18 15.80 1.38 -5.78
N LYS A 19 15.80 1.81 -7.05
CA LYS A 19 16.82 2.73 -7.59
C LYS A 19 16.46 4.22 -7.46
N ILE A 20 15.21 4.53 -7.11
CA ILE A 20 14.75 5.92 -6.89
C ILE A 20 14.87 6.29 -5.41
N ASP A 21 14.62 5.36 -4.48
CA ASP A 21 14.84 5.59 -3.04
C ASP A 21 16.32 5.84 -2.70
N GLU A 22 17.24 5.18 -3.41
CA GLU A 22 18.70 5.36 -3.25
C GLU A 22 19.21 6.71 -3.80
N HIS A 23 18.35 7.45 -4.51
CA HIS A 23 18.61 8.80 -5.02
C HIS A 23 17.54 9.82 -4.58
N ALA A 24 16.84 9.55 -3.47
CA ALA A 24 15.91 10.50 -2.92
C ALA A 24 16.67 11.76 -2.47
N ASP A 25 16.42 12.89 -3.16
CA ASP A 25 17.00 14.20 -2.83
C ASP A 25 16.88 14.40 -1.31
N PRO A 26 17.99 14.62 -0.56
CA PRO A 26 17.93 14.70 0.88
C PRO A 26 16.96 15.80 1.37
N LYS A 27 16.67 16.80 0.53
CA LYS A 27 15.60 17.77 0.76
C LYS A 27 14.22 17.13 0.96
N VAL A 28 13.87 16.12 0.17
CA VAL A 28 12.58 15.40 0.25
C VAL A 28 12.52 14.58 1.53
N GLN A 29 13.60 13.89 1.89
CA GLN A 29 13.66 13.10 3.13
C GLN A 29 13.52 13.99 4.37
N ILE A 30 14.21 15.13 4.39
CA ILE A 30 14.08 16.15 5.45
C ILE A 30 12.64 16.65 5.54
N GLN A 31 11.98 16.87 4.40
CA GLN A 31 10.59 17.34 4.37
C GLN A 31 9.62 16.27 4.90
N GLN A 32 9.76 15.02 4.45
CA GLN A 32 8.95 13.88 4.92
C GLN A 32 9.09 13.69 6.44
N ALA A 33 10.32 13.72 6.97
CA ALA A 33 10.55 13.57 8.41
C ALA A 33 9.85 14.65 9.25
N ILE A 34 9.71 15.86 8.71
CA ILE A 34 9.04 16.98 9.37
C ILE A 34 7.52 16.86 9.26
N GLU A 35 7.01 16.46 8.10
CA GLU A 35 5.58 16.17 7.93
C GLU A 35 5.13 15.03 8.85
N ASP A 36 5.93 13.97 8.98
CA ASP A 36 5.65 12.88 9.91
C ASP A 36 5.69 13.34 11.36
N ALA A 37 6.67 14.16 11.75
CA ALA A 37 6.73 14.75 13.08
C ALA A 37 5.52 15.64 13.38
N GLN A 38 5.08 16.44 12.40
CA GLN A 38 3.86 17.26 12.52
C GLN A 38 2.61 16.40 12.65
N ARG A 39 2.46 15.34 11.84
CA ARG A 39 1.35 14.39 11.95
C ARG A 39 1.31 13.71 13.31
N GLN A 40 2.46 13.28 13.82
CA GLN A 40 2.58 12.70 15.17
C GLN A 40 2.14 13.71 16.24
N HIS A 41 2.58 14.97 16.14
CA HIS A 41 2.17 16.02 17.06
C HIS A 41 0.66 16.25 17.05
N GLN A 42 0.05 16.32 15.86
CA GLN A 42 -1.39 16.46 15.71
C GLN A 42 -2.14 15.26 16.31
N ALA A 43 -1.68 14.03 16.05
CA ALA A 43 -2.29 12.83 16.60
C ALA A 43 -2.22 12.78 18.15
N LEU A 44 -1.05 13.09 18.72
CA LEU A 44 -0.86 13.18 20.18
C LEU A 44 -1.73 14.28 20.79
N SER A 45 -1.85 15.42 20.13
CA SER A 45 -2.69 16.53 20.59
C SER A 45 -4.18 16.16 20.59
N GLN A 46 -4.65 15.44 19.57
CA GLN A 46 -6.02 14.92 19.51
C GLN A 46 -6.29 13.89 20.61
N GLN A 47 -5.35 12.97 20.84
CA GLN A 47 -5.45 11.99 21.92
C GLN A 47 -5.50 12.68 23.29
N ALA A 48 -4.63 13.67 23.52
CA ALA A 48 -4.65 14.44 24.76
C ALA A 48 -5.95 15.23 24.92
N ALA A 49 -6.49 15.80 23.85
CA ALA A 49 -7.78 16.49 23.88
C ALA A 49 -8.93 15.54 24.29
N ALA A 50 -8.92 14.28 23.81
CA ALA A 50 -9.90 13.28 24.23
C ALA A 50 -9.79 12.94 25.73
N VAL A 51 -8.57 12.77 26.24
CA VAL A 51 -8.32 12.49 27.68
C VAL A 51 -8.76 13.67 28.55
N ILE A 52 -8.38 14.88 28.18
CA ILE A 52 -8.77 16.12 28.89
C ILE A 52 -10.29 16.32 28.80
N GLY A 53 -10.89 16.00 27.66
CA GLY A 53 -12.35 16.05 27.47
C GLY A 53 -13.08 15.09 28.40
N ASN A 54 -12.59 13.86 28.57
CA ASN A 54 -13.13 12.90 29.53
C ASN A 54 -13.06 13.44 30.97
N GLN A 55 -11.90 13.99 31.36
CA GLN A 55 -11.70 14.62 32.66
C GLN A 55 -12.73 15.74 32.92
N ARG A 56 -12.96 16.62 31.94
CA ARG A 56 -13.98 17.69 32.02
C ARG A 56 -15.41 17.15 32.10
N GLN A 57 -15.69 16.04 31.41
CA GLN A 57 -16.99 15.37 31.51
C GLN A 57 -17.23 14.80 32.91
N LEU A 58 -16.21 14.23 33.55
CA LEU A 58 -16.28 13.75 34.93
C LEU A 58 -16.54 14.90 35.91
N GLU A 59 -15.86 16.04 35.76
CA GLU A 59 -16.15 17.26 36.55
C GLU A 59 -17.60 17.68 36.44
N MET A 60 -18.13 17.74 35.22
CA MET A 60 -19.53 18.12 35.00
C MET A 60 -20.52 17.14 35.61
N ARG A 61 -20.23 15.84 35.57
CA ARG A 61 -21.07 14.82 36.22
C ARG A 61 -21.01 14.94 37.73
N LEU A 62 -19.81 15.13 38.29
CA LEU A 62 -19.59 15.33 39.72
C LEU A 62 -20.38 16.54 40.22
N ASN A 63 -20.30 17.68 39.54
CA ASN A 63 -21.04 18.89 39.92
C ASN A 63 -22.56 18.67 39.90
N ARG A 64 -23.11 18.00 38.87
CA ARG A 64 -24.54 17.68 38.83
C ARG A 64 -24.99 16.77 39.96
N GLN A 65 -24.17 15.79 40.34
CA GLN A 65 -24.48 14.90 41.46
C GLN A 65 -24.42 15.64 42.80
N LEU A 66 -23.48 16.58 42.97
CA LEU A 66 -23.43 17.44 44.15
C LEU A 66 -24.68 18.33 44.26
N GLU A 67 -25.15 18.89 43.14
CA GLU A 67 -26.42 19.64 43.10
C GLU A 67 -27.65 18.75 43.42
N GLU A 68 -27.64 17.49 42.99
CA GLU A 68 -28.69 16.52 43.31
C GLU A 68 -28.72 16.19 44.80
N ILE A 69 -27.55 15.99 45.41
CA ILE A 69 -27.40 15.82 46.87
C ILE A 69 -28.00 17.01 47.62
N GLU A 70 -27.68 18.24 47.22
CA GLU A 70 -28.20 19.45 47.87
C GLU A 70 -29.74 19.51 47.79
N LYS A 71 -30.32 19.18 46.63
CA LYS A 71 -31.78 19.11 46.45
C LYS A 71 -32.41 18.03 47.31
N LEU A 72 -31.84 16.83 47.35
CA LEU A 72 -32.34 15.72 48.17
C LEU A 72 -32.28 16.07 49.66
N GLN A 73 -31.20 16.70 50.14
CA GLN A 73 -31.10 17.21 51.51
C GLN A 73 -32.16 18.27 51.80
N GLY A 74 -32.40 19.20 50.88
CA GLY A 74 -33.46 20.21 50.99
C GLY A 74 -34.84 19.58 51.12
N ASN A 75 -35.17 18.63 50.25
CA ASN A 75 -36.45 17.91 50.23
C ASN A 75 -36.64 17.08 51.50
N ALA A 76 -35.61 16.36 51.96
CA ALA A 76 -35.65 15.58 53.20
C ALA A 76 -35.92 16.48 54.42
N ARG A 77 -35.21 17.61 54.52
CA ARG A 77 -35.44 18.60 55.60
C ARG A 77 -36.87 19.14 55.55
N GLN A 78 -37.38 19.47 54.37
CA GLN A 78 -38.76 19.96 54.23
C GLN A 78 -39.80 18.90 54.59
N ALA A 79 -39.59 17.64 54.21
CA ALA A 79 -40.49 16.55 54.60
C ALA A 79 -40.52 16.38 56.13
N LEU A 80 -39.36 16.46 56.81
CA LEU A 80 -39.29 16.42 58.26
C LEU A 80 -40.01 17.60 58.93
N THR A 81 -39.83 18.83 58.44
CA THR A 81 -40.53 19.99 59.02
C THR A 81 -42.05 19.89 58.84
N LEU A 82 -42.53 19.32 57.74
CA LEU A 82 -43.95 19.04 57.54
C LEU A 82 -44.46 17.92 58.45
N ALA A 83 -43.66 16.88 58.69
CA ALA A 83 -43.98 15.82 59.66
C ALA A 83 -44.13 16.39 61.08
N ASP A 84 -43.20 17.26 61.51
CA ASP A 84 -43.25 17.91 62.82
C ASP A 84 -44.48 18.81 62.97
N GLN A 85 -44.84 19.55 61.92
CA GLN A 85 -46.06 20.39 61.91
C GLN A 85 -47.33 19.54 62.00
N ALA A 86 -47.40 18.43 61.26
CA ALA A 86 -48.52 17.49 61.33
C ALA A 86 -48.63 16.84 62.72
N ALA A 87 -47.49 16.53 63.34
CA ALA A 87 -47.44 15.98 64.69
C ALA A 87 -47.98 16.99 65.72
N ALA A 88 -47.55 18.26 65.63
CA ALA A 88 -48.07 19.34 66.47
C ALA A 88 -49.57 19.59 66.28
N ALA A 89 -50.09 19.37 65.08
CA ALA A 89 -51.52 19.47 64.77
C ALA A 89 -52.34 18.22 65.16
N GLY A 90 -51.69 17.13 65.60
CA GLY A 90 -52.33 15.86 65.97
C GLY A 90 -52.77 14.98 64.78
N ASP A 91 -52.32 15.28 63.55
CA ASP A 91 -52.67 14.53 62.34
C ASP A 91 -51.71 13.36 62.12
N SER A 92 -51.93 12.26 62.86
CA SER A 92 -51.04 11.09 62.85
C SER A 92 -50.90 10.41 61.48
N ALA A 93 -51.87 10.55 60.60
CA ALA A 93 -51.79 9.98 59.25
C ALA A 93 -50.72 10.72 58.42
N LYS A 94 -50.78 12.06 58.41
CA LYS A 94 -49.80 12.89 57.69
C LYS A 94 -48.39 12.80 58.27
N VAL A 95 -48.26 12.61 59.58
CA VAL A 95 -46.95 12.34 60.20
C VAL A 95 -46.29 11.12 59.55
N GLY A 96 -47.04 10.02 59.40
CA GLY A 96 -46.54 8.81 58.76
C GLY A 96 -46.16 9.05 57.29
N GLU A 97 -47.01 9.73 56.52
CA GLU A 97 -46.75 10.03 55.11
C GLU A 97 -45.49 10.87 54.89
N TYR A 98 -45.33 11.96 55.63
CA TYR A 98 -44.16 12.84 55.51
C TYR A 98 -42.88 12.20 56.05
N THR A 99 -42.98 11.38 57.09
CA THR A 99 -41.84 10.61 57.61
C THR A 99 -41.35 9.58 56.58
N ASN A 100 -42.27 8.82 55.98
CA ASN A 100 -41.95 7.88 54.91
C ASN A 100 -41.31 8.58 53.69
N ALA A 101 -41.79 9.78 53.34
CA ALA A 101 -41.18 10.59 52.28
C ALA A 101 -39.75 11.05 52.64
N ALA A 102 -39.53 11.48 53.88
CA ALA A 102 -38.20 11.84 54.37
C ALA A 102 -37.22 10.65 54.33
N GLU A 103 -37.68 9.47 54.76
CA GLU A 103 -36.89 8.23 54.67
C GLU A 103 -36.54 7.86 53.23
N ALA A 104 -37.49 8.01 52.29
CA ALA A 104 -37.23 7.79 50.87
C ALA A 104 -36.18 8.75 50.30
N PHE A 105 -36.26 10.05 50.64
CA PHE A 105 -35.22 11.02 50.24
C PHE A 105 -33.87 10.71 50.89
N ALA A 106 -33.84 10.25 52.14
CA ALA A 106 -32.61 9.84 52.81
C ALA A 106 -31.96 8.62 52.13
N ALA A 107 -32.75 7.63 51.71
CA ALA A 107 -32.25 6.48 50.97
C ALA A 107 -31.66 6.88 49.60
N GLN A 108 -32.31 7.80 48.90
CA GLN A 108 -31.77 8.36 47.65
C GLN A 108 -30.50 9.17 47.89
N LEU A 109 -30.44 9.94 48.97
CA LEU A 109 -29.28 10.74 49.36
C LEU A 109 -28.04 9.86 49.56
N VAL A 110 -28.15 8.76 50.32
CA VAL A 110 -27.05 7.80 50.51
C VAL A 110 -26.54 7.25 49.19
N THR A 111 -27.44 6.94 48.27
CA THR A 111 -27.07 6.44 46.93
C THR A 111 -26.33 7.51 46.12
N ALA A 112 -26.80 8.75 46.15
CA ALA A 112 -26.16 9.88 45.45
C ALA A 112 -24.78 10.20 46.05
N GLU A 113 -24.64 10.16 47.37
CA GLU A 113 -23.36 10.37 48.08
C GLU A 113 -22.33 9.29 47.71
N GLN A 114 -22.74 8.02 47.62
CA GLN A 114 -21.86 6.94 47.16
C GLN A 114 -21.40 7.16 45.71
N ASN A 115 -22.32 7.54 44.81
CA ASN A 115 -21.98 7.84 43.42
C ASN A 115 -21.00 9.01 43.30
N VAL A 116 -21.12 10.03 44.15
CA VAL A 116 -20.17 11.15 44.20
C VAL A 116 -18.78 10.67 44.63
N GLU A 117 -18.68 9.80 45.62
CA GLU A 117 -17.40 9.26 46.07
C GLU A 117 -16.71 8.45 44.95
N ASP A 118 -17.47 7.59 44.26
CA ASP A 118 -16.97 6.84 43.10
C ASP A 118 -16.52 7.78 41.97
N LEU A 119 -17.28 8.85 41.70
CA LEU A 119 -16.93 9.86 40.70
C LEU A 119 -15.68 10.66 41.07
N LYS A 120 -15.46 10.97 42.36
CA LYS A 120 -14.24 11.64 42.81
C LYS A 120 -13.00 10.80 42.53
N VAL A 121 -13.05 9.50 42.85
CA VAL A 121 -11.94 8.57 42.57
C VAL A 121 -11.62 8.55 41.07
N LEU A 122 -12.64 8.45 40.22
CA LEU A 122 -12.45 8.51 38.77
C LEU A 122 -11.95 9.87 38.30
N HIS A 123 -12.43 10.96 38.90
CA HIS A 123 -12.00 12.30 38.59
C HIS A 123 -10.52 12.51 38.92
N ASP A 124 -10.05 12.06 40.08
CA ASP A 124 -8.65 12.15 40.48
C ASP A 124 -7.73 11.35 39.56
N GLN A 125 -8.14 10.14 39.17
CA GLN A 125 -7.44 9.36 38.16
C GLN A 125 -7.37 10.09 36.81
N SER A 126 -8.48 10.72 36.42
CA SER A 126 -8.55 11.50 35.17
C SER A 126 -7.69 12.76 35.21
N LEU A 127 -7.53 13.40 36.37
CA LEU A 127 -6.63 14.55 36.55
C LEU A 127 -5.18 14.16 36.29
N GLN A 128 -4.74 13.01 36.83
CA GLN A 128 -3.38 12.50 36.60
C GLN A 128 -3.17 12.14 35.13
N ALA A 129 -4.12 11.44 34.50
CA ALA A 129 -4.04 11.09 33.09
C ALA A 129 -4.01 12.34 32.19
N ALA A 130 -4.83 13.35 32.48
CA ALA A 130 -4.86 14.62 31.76
C ALA A 130 -3.54 15.40 31.93
N ALA A 131 -2.94 15.40 33.13
CA ALA A 131 -1.65 16.02 33.37
C ALA A 131 -0.53 15.34 32.57
N GLN A 132 -0.48 14.01 32.57
CA GLN A 132 0.47 13.24 31.76
C GLN A 132 0.29 13.49 30.26
N ALA A 133 -0.96 13.54 29.78
CA ALA A 133 -1.27 13.82 28.39
C ALA A 133 -0.81 15.23 27.97
N LYS A 134 -1.07 16.26 28.80
CA LYS A 134 -0.58 17.63 28.57
C LYS A 134 0.95 17.67 28.49
N GLN A 135 1.62 17.03 29.43
CA GLN A 135 3.08 16.97 29.44
C GLN A 135 3.65 16.23 28.22
N ALA A 136 2.99 15.17 27.76
CA ALA A 136 3.40 14.45 26.55
C ALA A 136 3.28 15.33 25.29
N VAL A 137 2.18 16.10 25.17
CA VAL A 137 2.00 17.06 24.07
C VAL A 137 3.06 18.16 24.11
N GLU A 138 3.34 18.72 25.28
CA GLU A 138 4.36 19.77 25.44
C GLU A 138 5.76 19.26 25.08
N ARG A 139 6.15 18.08 25.57
CA ARG A 139 7.42 17.43 25.19
C ARG A 139 7.52 17.19 23.69
N ASN A 140 6.43 16.74 23.07
CA ASN A 140 6.40 16.51 21.64
C ASN A 140 6.47 17.81 20.84
N ALA A 141 5.83 18.89 21.30
CA ALA A 141 5.93 20.21 20.71
C ALA A 141 7.38 20.73 20.74
N MET A 142 8.09 20.57 21.87
CA MET A 142 9.51 20.93 21.98
C MET A 142 10.38 20.11 21.01
N ALA A 143 10.14 18.79 20.93
CA ALA A 143 10.87 17.93 20.00
C ALA A 143 10.59 18.31 18.53
N LEU A 144 9.35 18.67 18.19
CA LEU A 144 9.00 19.17 16.85
C LEU A 144 9.72 20.48 16.54
N GLN A 145 9.78 21.42 17.49
CA GLN A 145 10.50 22.67 17.33
C GLN A 145 12.00 22.43 17.10
N GLN A 146 12.61 21.50 17.83
CA GLN A 146 14.00 21.11 17.62
C GLN A 146 14.22 20.52 16.21
N LYS A 147 13.35 19.61 15.77
CA LYS A 147 13.42 19.05 14.40
C LYS A 147 13.28 20.14 13.33
N LEU A 148 12.42 21.13 13.54
CA LEU A 148 12.27 22.27 12.62
C LEU A 148 13.54 23.13 12.54
N ALA A 149 14.24 23.32 13.65
CA ALA A 149 15.53 24.01 13.67
C ALA A 149 16.65 23.18 13.00
N GLU A 150 16.66 21.86 13.21
CA GLU A 150 17.59 20.95 12.53
C GLU A 150 17.33 20.92 11.02
N ARG A 151 16.06 20.91 10.60
CA ARG A 151 15.63 21.02 9.20
C ARG A 151 16.24 22.25 8.53
N SER A 152 16.11 23.44 9.12
CA SER A 152 16.62 24.67 8.50
C SER A 152 18.14 24.63 8.35
N LYS A 153 18.85 24.10 9.36
CA LYS A 153 20.29 23.89 9.31
C LYS A 153 20.70 22.92 8.20
N LEU A 154 20.03 21.76 8.10
CA LEU A 154 20.32 20.75 7.08
C LEU A 154 20.01 21.24 5.66
N LEU A 155 18.91 21.99 5.48
CA LEU A 155 18.58 22.59 4.19
C LEU A 155 19.63 23.61 3.74
N SER A 156 20.09 24.47 4.66
CA SER A 156 21.16 25.43 4.36
C SER A 156 22.47 24.74 3.97
N GLN A 157 22.85 23.68 4.69
CA GLN A 157 24.04 22.87 4.36
C GLN A 157 23.90 22.18 3.00
N LEU A 158 22.72 21.64 2.71
CA LEU A 158 22.42 21.01 1.42
C LEU A 158 22.48 22.02 0.27
N GLU A 159 21.98 23.24 0.45
CA GLU A 159 22.09 24.31 -0.55
C GLU A 159 23.55 24.71 -0.78
N GLN A 160 24.35 24.80 0.29
CA GLN A 160 25.79 25.06 0.18
C GLN A 160 26.53 23.94 -0.58
N ALA A 161 26.20 22.67 -0.29
CA ALA A 161 26.77 21.52 -0.98
C ALA A 161 26.36 21.49 -2.47
N LYS A 162 25.07 21.70 -2.77
CA LYS A 162 24.56 21.75 -4.15
C LYS A 162 25.21 22.88 -4.96
N MET A 163 25.49 24.04 -4.36
CA MET A 163 26.21 25.12 -5.04
C MET A 163 27.64 24.69 -5.40
N GLN A 164 28.35 24.02 -4.49
CA GLN A 164 29.70 23.50 -4.78
C GLN A 164 29.66 22.43 -5.87
N GLU A 165 28.70 21.50 -5.81
CA GLU A 165 28.48 20.49 -6.85
C GLU A 165 28.19 21.15 -8.21
N GLN A 166 27.35 22.17 -8.25
CA GLN A 166 27.02 22.89 -9.49
C GLN A 166 28.23 23.65 -10.06
N VAL A 167 29.04 24.29 -9.20
CA VAL A 167 30.27 24.97 -9.62
C VAL A 167 31.28 23.95 -10.15
N SER A 168 31.52 22.85 -9.45
CA SER A 168 32.39 21.76 -9.89
C SER A 168 31.89 21.11 -11.18
N ALA A 169 30.59 20.86 -11.33
CA ALA A 169 30.01 20.35 -12.56
C ALA A 169 30.21 21.30 -13.74
N SER A 170 30.05 22.62 -13.51
CA SER A 170 30.29 23.64 -14.54
C SER A 170 31.76 23.72 -14.93
N LEU A 171 32.68 23.63 -13.95
CA LEU A 171 34.12 23.60 -14.20
C LEU A 171 34.55 22.31 -14.93
N ASN A 172 33.99 21.16 -14.56
CA ASN A 172 34.23 19.89 -15.25
C ASN A 172 33.71 19.93 -16.68
N GLN A 173 32.50 20.48 -16.91
CA GLN A 173 31.93 20.62 -18.25
C GLN A 173 32.76 21.59 -19.11
N MET A 174 33.28 22.69 -18.52
CA MET A 174 34.20 23.60 -19.18
C MET A 174 35.56 22.92 -19.47
N SER A 175 36.05 22.10 -18.55
CA SER A 175 37.31 21.36 -18.68
C SER A 175 37.21 20.24 -19.72
N GLU A 176 36.09 19.52 -19.80
CA GLU A 176 35.81 18.54 -20.86
C GLU A 176 35.73 19.20 -22.24
N LEU A 177 35.20 20.42 -22.32
CA LEU A 177 35.16 21.19 -23.56
C LEU A 177 36.52 21.80 -23.94
N SER A 178 37.40 22.05 -22.96
CA SER A 178 38.70 22.71 -23.13
C SER A 178 39.90 21.75 -23.07
N ALA A 179 39.69 20.45 -22.83
CA ALA A 179 40.74 19.45 -22.80
C ALA A 179 41.41 19.32 -24.19
N PRO A 180 42.74 19.50 -24.31
CA PRO A 180 43.45 19.26 -25.57
C PRO A 180 43.36 17.78 -25.91
N GLY A 181 42.51 17.43 -26.88
CA GLY A 181 42.24 16.05 -27.27
C GLY A 181 40.75 15.73 -27.51
N ASN A 182 39.82 16.65 -27.22
CA ASN A 182 38.39 16.46 -27.46
C ASN A 182 37.89 17.06 -28.79
N THR A 183 38.78 17.18 -29.79
CA THR A 183 38.34 17.12 -31.20
C THR A 183 38.05 15.66 -31.49
N PRO A 184 36.83 15.28 -31.94
CA PRO A 184 36.53 13.89 -32.29
C PRO A 184 37.61 13.35 -33.21
N ASN A 185 38.46 12.43 -32.72
CA ASN A 185 39.44 11.79 -33.57
C ASN A 185 38.66 10.96 -34.60
N LEU A 186 39.01 11.10 -35.87
CA LEU A 186 38.32 10.43 -36.98
C LEU A 186 38.24 8.90 -36.77
N GLU A 187 39.20 8.32 -36.04
CA GLU A 187 39.20 6.92 -35.59
C GLU A 187 38.00 6.57 -34.69
N GLN A 188 37.70 7.37 -33.66
CA GLN A 188 36.57 7.08 -32.75
C GLN A 188 35.22 7.25 -33.45
N VAL A 189 35.14 8.18 -34.41
CA VAL A 189 33.96 8.34 -35.26
C VAL A 189 33.80 7.15 -36.21
N ARG A 190 34.91 6.66 -36.79
CA ARG A 190 34.93 5.44 -37.62
C ARG A 190 34.42 4.24 -36.82
N ASP A 191 34.96 3.97 -35.64
CA ASP A 191 34.51 2.87 -34.77
C ASP A 191 33.02 2.96 -34.43
N LYS A 192 32.51 4.17 -34.20
CA LYS A 192 31.09 4.40 -33.89
C LYS A 192 30.19 4.16 -35.11
N ILE A 193 30.68 4.51 -36.31
CA ILE A 193 29.99 4.24 -37.57
C ILE A 193 30.00 2.73 -37.86
N GLU A 194 31.14 2.06 -37.73
CA GLU A 194 31.28 0.62 -37.94
C GLU A 194 30.40 -0.17 -36.97
N ARG A 195 30.33 0.23 -35.69
CA ARG A 195 29.46 -0.40 -34.70
C ARG A 195 27.98 -0.19 -34.99
N ARG A 196 27.58 1.01 -35.47
CA ARG A 196 26.20 1.24 -35.94
C ARG A 196 25.89 0.43 -37.18
N TYR A 197 26.84 0.34 -38.11
CA TYR A 197 26.70 -0.44 -39.33
C TYR A 197 26.56 -1.93 -39.02
N ALA A 198 27.40 -2.50 -38.16
CA ALA A 198 27.32 -3.88 -37.70
C ALA A 198 26.00 -4.17 -36.96
N ASN A 199 25.54 -3.25 -36.10
CA ASN A 199 24.24 -3.38 -35.42
C ASN A 199 23.06 -3.33 -36.40
N ALA A 200 23.13 -2.48 -37.42
CA ALA A 200 22.09 -2.39 -38.46
C ALA A 200 22.09 -3.63 -39.37
N LEU A 201 23.27 -4.17 -39.69
CA LEU A 201 23.40 -5.42 -40.44
C LEU A 201 22.84 -6.59 -39.62
N GLY A 202 23.20 -6.68 -38.35
CA GLY A 202 22.72 -7.71 -37.42
C GLY A 202 21.22 -7.61 -37.17
N SER A 203 20.65 -6.40 -37.08
CA SER A 203 19.20 -6.24 -36.94
C SER A 203 18.45 -6.59 -38.24
N ALA A 204 19.05 -6.34 -39.41
CA ALA A 204 18.50 -6.78 -40.70
C ALA A 204 18.57 -8.32 -40.89
N GLU A 205 19.63 -8.97 -40.40
CA GLU A 205 19.73 -10.44 -40.37
C GLU A 205 18.75 -11.06 -39.38
N LEU A 206 18.56 -10.45 -38.21
CA LEU A 206 17.53 -10.86 -37.25
C LEU A 206 16.12 -10.72 -37.84
N ALA A 207 15.82 -9.62 -38.54
CA ALA A 207 14.53 -9.44 -39.21
C ALA A 207 14.27 -10.56 -40.24
N LYS A 208 15.28 -10.92 -41.05
CA LYS A 208 15.22 -12.07 -41.97
C LYS A 208 15.13 -13.43 -41.24
N GLY A 209 15.74 -13.54 -40.07
CA GLY A 209 15.81 -14.77 -39.27
C GLY A 209 14.60 -15.04 -38.36
N THR A 210 13.66 -14.10 -38.23
CA THR A 210 12.45 -14.30 -37.41
C THR A 210 11.49 -15.31 -38.04
N VAL A 211 10.78 -16.06 -37.19
CA VAL A 211 9.74 -17.04 -37.58
C VAL A 211 8.69 -16.41 -38.52
N ALA A 212 8.42 -15.12 -38.38
CA ALA A 212 7.54 -14.36 -39.27
C ALA A 212 8.06 -14.26 -40.72
N GLY A 213 9.37 -14.04 -40.92
CA GLY A 213 10.00 -14.05 -42.25
C GLY A 213 9.96 -15.43 -42.89
N ARG A 214 10.22 -16.50 -42.11
CA ARG A 214 10.05 -17.88 -42.58
C ARG A 214 8.58 -18.23 -42.87
N MET A 215 7.63 -17.66 -42.12
CA MET A 215 6.19 -17.86 -42.39
C MET A 215 5.76 -17.20 -43.71
N GLN A 216 6.26 -15.99 -44.01
CA GLN A 216 6.00 -15.33 -45.30
C GLN A 216 6.64 -16.09 -46.48
N GLU A 217 7.82 -16.66 -46.30
CA GLU A 217 8.47 -17.48 -47.33
C GLU A 217 7.71 -18.80 -47.57
N VAL A 218 7.17 -19.41 -46.50
CA VAL A 218 6.27 -20.58 -46.60
C VAL A 218 4.93 -20.23 -47.23
N GLU A 219 4.33 -19.07 -46.92
CA GLU A 219 3.11 -18.58 -47.59
C GLU A 219 3.35 -18.33 -49.09
N ALA A 220 4.48 -17.72 -49.46
CA ALA A 220 4.85 -17.51 -50.86
C ALA A 220 5.07 -18.84 -51.61
N ALA A 221 5.73 -19.81 -50.97
CA ALA A 221 5.87 -21.17 -51.51
C ALA A 221 4.51 -21.87 -51.63
N GLY A 222 3.60 -21.67 -50.67
CA GLY A 222 2.22 -22.19 -50.71
C GLY A 222 1.39 -21.61 -51.86
N VAL A 223 1.52 -20.31 -52.15
CA VAL A 223 0.86 -19.64 -53.28
C VAL A 223 1.39 -20.14 -54.62
N GLN A 224 2.71 -20.34 -54.75
CA GLN A 224 3.29 -20.92 -55.97
C GLN A 224 2.84 -22.37 -56.19
N LEU A 225 2.79 -23.18 -55.13
CA LEU A 225 2.28 -24.56 -55.20
C LEU A 225 0.79 -24.59 -55.58
N ALA A 226 -0.02 -23.71 -54.98
CA ALA A 226 -1.44 -23.57 -55.30
C ALA A 226 -1.66 -23.08 -56.74
N GLY A 227 -0.78 -22.19 -57.25
CA GLY A 227 -0.77 -21.75 -58.64
C GLY A 227 -0.47 -22.89 -59.63
N HIS A 228 0.52 -23.74 -59.32
CA HIS A 228 0.83 -24.92 -60.11
C HIS A 228 -0.31 -25.95 -60.10
N ALA A 229 -0.91 -26.22 -58.93
CA ALA A 229 -2.06 -27.11 -58.81
C ALA A 229 -3.27 -26.58 -59.61
N ARG A 230 -3.53 -25.26 -59.59
CA ARG A 230 -4.59 -24.63 -60.39
C ARG A 230 -4.32 -24.73 -61.88
N LEU A 231 -3.07 -24.57 -62.32
CA LEU A 231 -2.65 -24.75 -63.72
C LEU A 231 -2.80 -26.19 -64.18
N GLU A 232 -2.47 -27.18 -63.35
CA GLU A 232 -2.70 -28.59 -63.64
C GLU A 232 -4.20 -28.92 -63.71
N GLN A 233 -5.01 -28.38 -62.81
CA GLN A 233 -6.47 -28.53 -62.85
C GLN A 233 -7.07 -27.92 -64.12
N ILE A 234 -6.55 -26.76 -64.55
CA ILE A 234 -6.93 -26.11 -65.80
C ILE A 234 -6.51 -26.98 -67.00
N ARG A 235 -5.29 -27.55 -67.01
CA ARG A 235 -4.88 -28.51 -68.07
C ARG A 235 -5.75 -29.77 -68.08
N ALA A 236 -6.06 -30.34 -66.92
CA ALA A 236 -6.93 -31.51 -66.81
C ALA A 236 -8.34 -31.20 -67.32
N SER A 237 -8.87 -30.01 -67.03
CA SER A 237 -10.17 -29.57 -67.56
C SER A 237 -10.16 -29.30 -69.07
N MET A 238 -9.01 -28.92 -69.64
CA MET A 238 -8.85 -28.80 -71.10
C MET A 238 -8.65 -30.15 -71.80
N ASN A 239 -8.15 -31.16 -71.10
CA ASN A 239 -7.88 -32.50 -71.65
C ASN A 239 -8.99 -33.53 -71.32
N GLY A 240 -10.11 -33.09 -70.74
CA GLY A 240 -11.14 -33.94 -70.13
C GLY A 240 -12.55 -33.68 -70.66
N GLY A 241 -12.71 -33.61 -71.98
CA GLY A 241 -14.01 -33.67 -72.67
C GLY A 241 -14.22 -35.04 -73.33
N SER A 242 -14.24 -36.14 -72.56
CA SER A 242 -14.93 -37.39 -72.90
C SER A 242 -14.68 -38.50 -71.85
N LEU A 243 -15.80 -39.14 -71.45
CA LEU A 243 -15.96 -40.48 -70.88
C LEU A 243 -15.78 -40.66 -69.35
N ALA A 244 -16.93 -40.87 -68.70
CA ALA A 244 -17.12 -41.61 -67.44
C ALA A 244 -17.02 -43.13 -67.68
N PRO A 245 -17.40 -44.03 -66.73
CA PRO A 245 -16.96 -44.26 -65.34
C PRO A 245 -16.44 -45.72 -65.14
N GLY A 246 -15.77 -46.03 -64.02
CA GLY A 246 -15.47 -47.43 -63.63
C GLY A 246 -14.38 -47.49 -62.56
N GLN A 247 -14.71 -47.86 -61.31
CA GLN A 247 -14.66 -49.22 -60.73
C GLN A 247 -13.25 -49.75 -60.41
N THR A 248 -13.03 -49.87 -59.09
CA THR A 248 -12.46 -51.02 -58.34
C THR A 248 -10.99 -51.42 -58.42
N ALA A 249 -10.50 -51.82 -57.24
CA ALA A 249 -9.36 -52.69 -56.93
C ALA A 249 -7.98 -52.09 -57.25
N GLY A 250 -6.93 -52.22 -56.44
CA GLY A 250 -6.62 -53.18 -55.40
C GLY A 250 -5.13 -53.52 -55.56
N ALA A 251 -4.46 -53.79 -54.44
CA ALA A 251 -3.24 -54.59 -54.32
C ALA A 251 -1.87 -54.04 -54.83
N GLN A 252 -0.99 -53.84 -53.82
CA GLN A 252 0.30 -54.52 -53.64
C GLN A 252 1.55 -54.06 -54.43
N GLY A 253 2.62 -53.83 -53.65
CA GLY A 253 3.99 -53.74 -54.13
C GLY A 253 4.99 -53.39 -53.02
N ALA A 254 5.23 -54.31 -52.08
CA ALA A 254 6.51 -54.38 -51.34
C ALA A 254 7.48 -55.25 -52.17
N PRO A 255 8.80 -55.04 -52.10
CA PRO A 255 9.66 -55.74 -51.12
C PRO A 255 10.67 -54.78 -50.44
N ALA A 256 11.05 -54.94 -49.17
CA ALA A 256 11.94 -55.94 -48.54
C ALA A 256 13.44 -55.61 -48.59
N GLY A 257 14.10 -55.78 -47.44
CA GLY A 257 15.51 -55.47 -47.15
C GLY A 257 15.64 -54.70 -45.83
N GLN A 258 15.16 -55.20 -44.68
CA GLN A 258 15.75 -56.25 -43.81
C GLN A 258 17.11 -55.81 -43.21
N VAL A 259 17.08 -55.39 -41.93
CA VAL A 259 17.69 -56.02 -40.72
C VAL A 259 19.17 -55.64 -40.53
N GLU A 260 19.71 -55.44 -39.33
CA GLU A 260 19.47 -56.06 -38.03
C GLU A 260 20.06 -55.08 -36.96
N GLN A 261 19.43 -54.80 -35.81
CA GLN A 261 19.35 -55.67 -34.61
C GLN A 261 20.72 -56.17 -34.14
N GLY A 262 21.00 -56.33 -32.85
CA GLY A 262 20.16 -56.26 -31.65
C GLY A 262 20.96 -55.66 -30.50
N GLY A 263 20.49 -55.66 -29.28
CA GLY A 263 19.38 -56.36 -28.63
C GLY A 263 19.67 -56.16 -27.12
N ALA A 264 18.74 -55.62 -26.34
CA ALA A 264 17.77 -56.40 -25.57
C ALA A 264 18.49 -57.44 -24.67
N ALA A 265 18.32 -57.47 -23.35
CA ALA A 265 17.10 -57.37 -22.55
C ALA A 265 17.52 -57.49 -21.04
N PRO A 266 16.65 -57.87 -20.07
CA PRO A 266 15.49 -57.16 -19.55
C PRO A 266 15.35 -57.17 -17.99
N ALA A 267 14.47 -56.29 -17.47
CA ALA A 267 13.50 -56.46 -16.35
C ALA A 267 14.00 -56.90 -14.93
N PRO A 268 13.18 -56.89 -13.84
CA PRO A 268 11.76 -56.49 -13.69
C PRO A 268 11.45 -55.57 -12.47
N GLN A 269 10.15 -55.26 -12.39
CA GLN A 269 9.32 -54.55 -11.41
C GLN A 269 9.50 -54.91 -9.92
N THR A 270 9.15 -53.97 -9.02
CA THR A 270 8.06 -54.01 -7.97
C THR A 270 8.30 -52.89 -6.91
N PRO A 271 7.43 -52.61 -5.90
CA PRO A 271 6.31 -51.67 -5.99
C PRO A 271 6.19 -50.70 -4.77
N GLU A 272 5.12 -49.89 -4.75
CA GLU A 272 4.37 -49.37 -3.58
C GLU A 272 4.96 -48.39 -2.52
N GLN A 273 4.13 -47.37 -2.26
CA GLN A 273 3.72 -46.75 -0.97
C GLN A 273 4.77 -46.55 0.15
N ASN A 274 5.09 -45.29 0.47
CA ASN A 274 4.45 -44.45 1.51
C ASN A 274 5.18 -43.10 1.60
#